data_AF-A0AAE2J9Y2-F1
#
_entry.id   AF-A0AAE2J9Y2-F1
#
_cell.length_a   1.000
_cell.length_b   1.000
_cell.length_c   1.000
_cell.angle_alpha   90.00
_cell.angle_beta   90.00
_cell.angle_gamma   90.00
#
_symmetry.space_group_name_H-M   'P 1'
#
loop_
_entity.id
_entity.type
_entity.pdbx_description
1 polymer ?
#
loop_
_entity_poly.entity_id
_entity_poly.type
_entity_poly.pdbx_seq_one_letter_code
_entity_poly.pdbx_strand_id
1 'polypeptide(L)'
;MAFIKGSWRDLCNTPVDTLVRWQEQRFLWLLMACAMGGLIILAHSFFQIYLYMAPCEQCVYIRFAMLVMVFGGLIAAINPKNVVLKLIGCIAAFYGSILGIKFSIKLNGIHYAVHNPDPDSLFGVQGCSTDPTFPFNLPLANWAPEWFKPTGDCGYDAPIVPDGVALSSTQKWFVDLYQQSEGWYLIPPWHFMNMAQACLLAFSLCLLLLVIMSGAWALKRVRTK
;
A
#
# COMPACT_ATOMS: atom_id res chain seq x y z
N MET A 1 16.05 -23.57 6.52
CA MET A 1 14.95 -24.51 6.18
C MET A 1 14.34 -25.24 7.38
N ALA A 2 15.11 -25.61 8.42
CA ALA A 2 14.55 -26.29 9.61
C ALA A 2 13.52 -25.45 10.40
N PHE A 3 13.77 -24.14 10.54
CA PHE A 3 12.85 -23.21 11.22
C PHE A 3 11.48 -23.10 10.53
N ILE A 4 11.46 -23.09 9.18
CA ILE A 4 10.22 -22.99 8.38
C ILE A 4 9.42 -24.30 8.44
N LYS A 5 10.09 -25.45 8.35
CA LYS A 5 9.42 -26.77 8.46
C LYS A 5 8.82 -27.00 9.85
N GLY A 6 9.52 -26.60 10.92
CA GLY A 6 8.98 -26.65 12.29
C GLY A 6 7.79 -25.69 12.47
N SER A 7 7.90 -24.47 11.96
CA SER A 7 6.85 -23.45 12.02
C SER A 7 5.55 -23.88 11.33
N TRP A 8 5.63 -24.58 10.19
CA TRP A 8 4.46 -25.11 9.49
C TRP A 8 3.77 -26.23 10.28
N ARG A 9 4.55 -27.14 10.88
CA ARG A 9 4.02 -28.23 11.69
C ARG A 9 3.31 -27.73 12.96
N ASP A 10 3.87 -26.71 13.61
CA ASP A 10 3.29 -26.06 14.79
C ASP A 10 1.98 -25.32 14.45
N LEU A 11 1.90 -24.70 13.28
CA LEU A 11 0.69 -24.03 12.80
C LEU A 11 -0.46 -25.02 12.56
N CYS A 12 -0.18 -26.20 12.00
CA CYS A 12 -1.18 -27.24 11.79
C CYS A 12 -1.68 -27.86 13.10
N ASN A 13 -0.80 -28.04 14.09
CA ASN A 13 -1.13 -28.72 15.34
C ASN A 13 -1.75 -27.78 16.39
N THR A 14 -1.20 -26.58 16.52
CA THR A 14 -1.57 -25.58 17.54
C THR A 14 -1.65 -24.18 16.91
N PRO A 15 -2.66 -23.92 16.06
CA PRO A 15 -2.71 -22.71 15.25
C PRO A 15 -2.78 -21.43 16.10
N VAL A 16 -3.67 -21.40 17.09
CA VAL A 16 -3.90 -20.22 17.94
C VAL A 16 -2.63 -19.86 18.74
N ASP A 17 -2.00 -20.84 19.38
CA ASP A 17 -0.81 -20.59 20.19
C ASP A 17 0.39 -20.17 19.36
N THR A 18 0.55 -20.75 18.18
CA THR A 18 1.63 -20.40 17.24
C THR A 18 1.48 -18.97 16.74
N LEU A 19 0.27 -18.58 16.33
CA LEU A 19 -0.02 -17.23 15.84
C LEU A 19 0.22 -16.17 16.93
N VAL A 20 -0.22 -16.42 18.17
CA VAL A 20 0.03 -15.49 19.28
C VAL A 20 1.53 -15.41 19.61
N ARG A 21 2.24 -16.55 19.62
CA ARG A 21 3.69 -16.56 19.84
C ARG A 21 4.42 -15.72 18.79
N TRP A 22 4.01 -15.79 17.52
CA TRP A 22 4.61 -14.97 16.47
C TRP A 22 4.29 -13.48 16.61
N GLN A 23 3.10 -13.10 17.09
CA GLN A 23 2.78 -11.69 17.37
C GLN A 23 3.54 -11.10 18.55
N GLU A 24 3.95 -11.94 19.50
CA GLU A 24 4.82 -11.54 20.61
C GLU A 24 6.29 -11.42 20.19
N GLN A 25 6.63 -11.79 18.94
CA GLN A 25 7.93 -11.55 18.34
C GLN A 25 7.91 -10.28 17.48
N ARG A 26 9.06 -9.62 17.38
CA ARG A 26 9.22 -8.40 16.56
C ARG A 26 9.12 -8.67 15.06
N PHE A 27 9.41 -9.91 14.65
CA PHE A 27 9.57 -10.29 13.25
C PHE A 27 8.36 -9.91 12.38
N LEU A 28 7.14 -10.23 12.80
CA LEU A 28 5.95 -9.96 11.99
C LEU A 28 5.65 -8.46 11.85
N TRP A 29 5.86 -7.70 12.91
CA TRP A 29 5.67 -6.24 12.92
C TRP A 29 6.68 -5.55 12.00
N LEU A 30 7.94 -5.98 12.05
CA LEU A 30 8.99 -5.50 11.16
C LEU A 30 8.77 -5.96 9.73
N LEU A 31 8.28 -7.18 9.50
CA LEU A 31 7.95 -7.66 8.16
C LEU A 31 6.88 -6.78 7.50
N MET A 32 5.82 -6.44 8.23
CA MET A 32 4.79 -5.51 7.76
C MET A 32 5.37 -4.12 7.47
N ALA A 33 6.17 -3.57 8.39
CA ALA A 33 6.80 -2.26 8.20
C ALA A 33 7.75 -2.25 7.00
N CYS A 34 8.57 -3.29 6.80
CA CYS A 34 9.46 -3.42 5.65
C CYS A 34 8.68 -3.61 4.34
N ALA A 35 7.61 -4.39 4.34
CA ALA A 35 6.79 -4.60 3.14
C ALA A 35 6.12 -3.28 2.71
N MET A 36 5.44 -2.58 3.62
CA MET A 36 4.76 -1.32 3.32
C MET A 36 5.77 -0.20 2.99
N GLY A 37 6.86 -0.10 3.75
CA GLY A 37 7.93 0.86 3.51
C GLY A 37 8.65 0.61 2.18
N GLY A 38 8.88 -0.65 1.83
CA GLY A 38 9.46 -1.03 0.54
C GLY A 38 8.58 -0.63 -0.64
N LEU A 39 7.25 -0.80 -0.53
CA LEU A 39 6.31 -0.34 -1.56
C LEU A 39 6.32 1.18 -1.71
N ILE A 40 6.40 1.94 -0.62
CA ILE A 40 6.52 3.40 -0.66
C ILE A 40 7.80 3.84 -1.39
N ILE A 41 8.94 3.24 -1.02
CA ILE A 41 10.24 3.57 -1.63
C ILE A 41 10.23 3.21 -3.12
N LEU A 42 9.69 2.04 -3.48
CA LEU A 42 9.54 1.64 -4.87
C LEU A 42 8.66 2.63 -5.65
N ALA A 43 7.51 3.01 -5.09
CA ALA A 43 6.58 3.97 -5.69
C ALA A 43 7.20 5.35 -5.93
N HIS A 44 8.02 5.82 -5.00
CA HIS A 44 8.63 7.13 -5.10
C HIS A 44 9.91 7.12 -5.94
N SER A 45 10.88 6.26 -5.61
CA SER A 45 12.19 6.27 -6.26
C SER A 45 12.15 5.71 -7.69
N PHE A 46 11.39 4.63 -7.93
CA PHE A 46 11.36 4.00 -9.24
C PHE A 46 10.25 4.58 -10.13
N PHE A 47 9.00 4.57 -9.68
CA PHE A 47 7.90 5.03 -10.54
C PHE A 47 7.86 6.56 -10.70
N GLN A 48 7.90 7.30 -9.60
CA GLN A 48 7.79 8.76 -9.68
C GLN A 48 9.07 9.44 -10.20
N ILE A 49 10.24 9.13 -9.62
CA ILE A 49 11.49 9.82 -9.99
C ILE A 49 12.12 9.21 -11.24
N TYR A 50 12.31 7.89 -11.29
CA TYR A 50 13.03 7.26 -12.40
C TYR A 50 12.21 7.11 -13.68
N LEU A 51 10.90 6.87 -13.59
CA LEU A 51 10.00 6.71 -14.75
C LEU A 51 9.12 7.93 -15.04
N TYR A 52 9.24 9.02 -14.27
CA TYR A 52 8.45 10.24 -14.46
C TYR A 52 6.92 10.00 -14.45
N MET A 53 6.45 9.08 -13.61
CA MET A 53 5.01 8.86 -13.40
C MET A 53 4.51 9.79 -12.28
N ALA A 54 3.68 10.77 -12.65
CA ALA A 54 3.18 11.77 -11.71
C ALA A 54 2.20 11.15 -10.70
N PRO A 55 2.39 11.34 -9.37
CA PRO A 55 1.41 10.87 -8.39
C PRO A 55 0.13 11.70 -8.44
N CYS A 56 -1.01 11.02 -8.41
CA CYS A 56 -2.32 11.65 -8.25
C CYS A 56 -2.75 11.75 -6.79
N GLU A 57 -3.90 12.41 -6.54
CA GLU A 57 -4.46 12.59 -5.20
C GLU A 57 -4.68 11.27 -4.45
N GLN A 58 -5.23 10.26 -5.11
CA GLN A 58 -5.45 8.96 -4.47
C GLN A 58 -4.14 8.20 -4.22
N CYS A 59 -3.13 8.37 -5.08
CA CYS A 59 -1.80 7.78 -4.88
C CYS A 59 -1.11 8.35 -3.63
N VAL A 60 -1.18 9.66 -3.39
CA VAL A 60 -0.59 10.26 -2.16
C VAL A 60 -1.35 9.82 -0.91
N TYR A 61 -2.66 9.61 -0.99
CA TYR A 61 -3.43 9.04 0.11
C TYR A 61 -3.08 7.56 0.39
N ILE A 62 -2.84 6.77 -0.66
CA ILE A 62 -2.36 5.39 -0.53
C ILE A 62 -0.98 5.36 0.17
N ARG A 63 -0.05 6.26 -0.22
CA ARG A 63 1.25 6.39 0.45
C ARG A 63 1.11 6.76 1.92
N PHE A 64 0.21 7.69 2.25
CA PHE A 64 -0.12 8.01 3.62
C PHE A 64 -0.62 6.78 4.41
N ALA A 65 -1.53 6.01 3.84
CA ALA A 65 -2.03 4.78 4.44
C ALA A 65 -0.91 3.75 4.71
N MET A 66 0.00 3.55 3.75
CA MET A 66 1.17 2.70 3.94
C MET A 66 2.08 3.23 5.06
N LEU A 67 2.31 4.54 5.16
CA LEU A 67 3.14 5.13 6.22
C LEU A 67 2.53 4.94 7.60
N VAL A 68 1.21 5.10 7.74
CA VAL A 68 0.49 4.80 8.97
C VAL A 68 0.75 3.34 9.41
N MET A 69 0.72 2.39 8.47
CA MET A 69 1.03 0.99 8.77
C MET A 69 2.50 0.78 9.14
N VAL A 70 3.44 1.47 8.48
CA VAL A 70 4.87 1.45 8.84
C VAL A 70 5.07 1.92 10.28
N PHE A 71 4.53 3.09 10.64
CA PHE A 71 4.63 3.60 12.00
C PHE A 71 3.95 2.67 13.02
N GLY A 72 2.78 2.12 12.70
CA GLY A 72 2.08 1.14 13.54
C GLY A 72 2.93 -0.12 13.79
N GLY A 73 3.55 -0.64 12.74
CA GLY A 73 4.46 -1.80 12.83
C GLY A 73 5.70 -1.49 13.67
N LEU A 74 6.33 -0.33 13.47
CA LEU A 74 7.49 0.08 14.26
C LEU A 74 7.14 0.25 15.75
N ILE A 75 6.01 0.88 16.08
CA ILE A 75 5.54 1.06 17.46
C ILE A 75 5.32 -0.29 18.15
N ALA A 76 4.62 -1.23 17.49
CA ALA A 76 4.41 -2.56 18.05
C ALA A 76 5.72 -3.36 18.16
N ALA A 77 6.68 -3.14 17.26
CA ALA A 77 7.98 -3.81 17.29
C ALA A 77 8.88 -3.38 18.47
N ILE A 78 8.69 -2.18 19.05
CA ILE A 78 9.49 -1.70 20.20
C ILE A 78 9.42 -2.72 21.34
N ASN A 79 8.20 -3.06 21.78
CA ASN A 79 7.97 -4.10 22.77
C ASN A 79 6.64 -4.83 22.49
N PRO A 80 6.66 -5.90 21.66
CA PRO A 80 5.46 -6.63 21.28
C PRO A 80 4.82 -7.43 22.43
N LYS A 81 5.47 -7.50 23.61
CA LYS A 81 4.86 -8.07 24.82
C LYS A 81 4.03 -7.05 25.58
N ASN A 82 4.31 -5.75 25.41
CA ASN A 82 3.51 -4.69 26.01
C ASN A 82 2.18 -4.56 25.24
N VAL A 83 1.09 -4.80 25.96
CA VAL A 83 -0.28 -4.80 25.42
C VAL A 83 -0.66 -3.43 24.86
N VAL A 84 -0.23 -2.35 25.51
CA VAL A 84 -0.57 -0.97 25.08
C VAL A 84 0.07 -0.66 23.72
N LEU A 85 1.38 -0.91 23.58
CA LEU A 85 2.09 -0.67 22.31
C LEU A 85 1.57 -1.57 21.19
N LYS A 86 1.25 -2.82 21.51
CA LYS A 86 0.61 -3.74 20.56
C LYS A 86 -0.74 -3.21 20.09
N LEU A 87 -1.59 -2.73 21.00
CA LEU A 87 -2.90 -2.18 20.64
C LEU A 87 -2.76 -0.92 19.77
N ILE A 88 -1.85 -0.01 20.11
CA ILE A 88 -1.59 1.19 19.29
C ILE A 88 -1.15 0.78 17.88
N GLY A 89 -0.20 -0.15 17.76
CA GLY A 89 0.26 -0.65 16.47
C GLY A 89 -0.83 -1.38 15.68
N CYS A 90 -1.66 -2.20 16.35
CA CYS A 90 -2.83 -2.83 15.73
C CYS A 90 -3.81 -1.78 15.19
N ILE A 91 -4.19 -0.78 16.00
CA ILE A 91 -5.14 0.26 15.60
C ILE A 91 -4.62 1.02 14.38
N ALA A 92 -3.34 1.43 14.40
CA ALA A 92 -2.71 2.08 13.26
C ALA A 92 -2.70 1.16 12.02
N ALA A 93 -2.34 -0.11 12.17
CA ALA A 93 -2.30 -1.07 11.06
C ALA A 93 -3.69 -1.33 10.45
N PHE A 94 -4.73 -1.49 11.28
CA PHE A 94 -6.13 -1.60 10.82
C PHE A 94 -6.61 -0.33 10.13
N TYR A 95 -6.37 0.82 10.74
CA TYR A 95 -6.75 2.11 10.17
C TYR A 95 -6.08 2.33 8.82
N GLY A 96 -4.77 2.13 8.72
CA GLY A 96 -4.01 2.23 7.46
C GLY A 96 -4.50 1.25 6.40
N SER A 97 -4.75 -0.03 6.75
CA SER A 97 -5.23 -1.02 5.78
C SER A 97 -6.61 -0.68 5.22
N ILE A 98 -7.55 -0.28 6.08
CA ILE A 98 -8.92 0.09 5.67
C ILE A 98 -8.87 1.36 4.81
N LEU A 99 -8.07 2.34 5.21
CA LEU A 99 -7.92 3.59 4.48
C LEU A 99 -7.30 3.34 3.09
N GLY A 100 -6.26 2.51 3.02
CA GLY A 100 -5.62 2.07 1.78
C GLY A 100 -6.60 1.38 0.84
N ILE A 101 -7.39 0.42 1.34
CA ILE A 101 -8.45 -0.25 0.56
C ILE A 101 -9.43 0.77 -0.03
N LYS A 102 -9.94 1.71 0.78
CA LYS A 102 -10.90 2.72 0.33
C LYS A 102 -10.35 3.56 -0.83
N PHE A 103 -9.13 4.05 -0.69
CA PHE A 103 -8.50 4.87 -1.73
C PHE A 103 -8.12 4.05 -2.97
N SER A 104 -7.69 2.80 -2.81
CA SER A 104 -7.44 1.90 -3.93
C SER A 104 -8.72 1.55 -4.70
N ILE A 105 -9.85 1.33 -4.02
CA ILE A 105 -11.15 1.12 -4.69
C ILE A 105 -11.55 2.37 -5.47
N LYS A 106 -11.45 3.55 -4.85
CA LYS A 106 -11.78 4.83 -5.51
C LYS A 106 -10.90 5.05 -6.74
N LEU A 107 -9.59 4.87 -6.62
CA LEU A 107 -8.66 5.00 -7.74
C LEU A 107 -8.96 3.98 -8.85
N ASN A 108 -9.26 2.73 -8.51
CA ASN A 108 -9.60 1.72 -9.51
C ASN A 108 -10.91 2.05 -10.25
N GLY A 109 -11.89 2.63 -9.56
CA GLY A 109 -13.12 3.11 -10.19
C GLY A 109 -12.85 4.23 -11.19
N ILE A 110 -12.00 5.20 -10.82
CA ILE A 110 -11.58 6.29 -11.72
C ILE A 110 -10.79 5.72 -12.91
N HIS A 111 -9.82 4.83 -12.66
CA HIS A 111 -9.01 4.18 -13.69
C HIS A 111 -9.89 3.47 -14.72
N TYR A 112 -10.88 2.70 -14.24
CA TYR A 112 -11.81 2.00 -15.10
C TYR A 112 -12.63 2.96 -15.96
N ALA A 113 -13.17 4.04 -15.37
CA ALA A 113 -13.94 5.04 -16.11
C ALA A 113 -13.12 5.77 -17.17
N VAL A 114 -11.88 6.15 -16.86
CA VAL A 114 -11.00 6.88 -17.80
C VAL A 114 -10.60 6.02 -19.00
N HIS A 115 -10.39 4.71 -18.81
CA HIS A 115 -9.97 3.80 -19.87
C HIS A 115 -11.13 3.09 -20.57
N ASN A 116 -12.37 3.36 -20.18
CA ASN A 116 -13.54 2.78 -20.83
C ASN A 116 -13.95 3.68 -22.02
N PRO A 117 -14.15 3.12 -23.23
CA PRO A 117 -14.52 3.91 -24.41
C PRO A 117 -15.92 4.55 -24.32
N ASP A 118 -16.75 4.15 -23.36
CA ASP A 118 -18.10 4.70 -23.18
C ASP A 118 -18.05 6.05 -22.42
N PRO A 119 -18.41 7.19 -23.06
CA PRO A 119 -18.37 8.51 -22.42
C PRO A 119 -19.34 8.64 -21.23
N ASP A 120 -20.37 7.81 -21.13
CA ASP A 120 -21.29 7.80 -19.98
C ASP A 120 -20.61 7.26 -18.71
N SER A 121 -19.49 6.53 -18.84
CA SER A 121 -18.72 6.01 -17.71
C SER A 121 -17.96 7.10 -16.93
N LEU A 122 -17.71 8.25 -17.54
CA LEU A 122 -17.15 9.44 -16.89
C LEU A 122 -18.20 10.27 -16.14
N PHE A 123 -19.48 10.09 -16.46
CA PHE A 123 -20.56 10.86 -15.85
C PHE A 123 -20.77 10.44 -14.39
N GLY A 124 -20.50 11.35 -13.45
CA GLY A 124 -20.61 11.09 -12.01
C GLY A 124 -19.33 10.61 -11.34
N VAL A 125 -18.21 10.49 -12.06
CA VAL A 125 -16.90 10.23 -11.46
C VAL A 125 -16.35 11.52 -10.89
N GLN A 126 -16.19 11.57 -9.56
CA GLN A 126 -15.54 12.71 -8.93
C GLN A 126 -14.05 12.70 -9.26
N GLY A 127 -13.62 13.70 -10.03
CA GLY A 127 -12.21 13.94 -10.35
C GLY A 127 -11.35 14.18 -9.11
N CYS A 128 -10.03 14.19 -9.31
CA CYS A 128 -9.08 14.41 -8.24
C CYS A 128 -8.72 15.88 -8.07
N SER A 129 -8.46 16.28 -6.83
CA SER A 129 -8.00 17.63 -6.48
C SER A 129 -6.48 17.71 -6.50
N THR A 130 -5.94 18.85 -6.93
CA THR A 130 -4.51 19.17 -6.79
C THR A 130 -4.12 19.52 -5.35
N ASP A 131 -5.11 19.86 -4.52
CA ASP A 131 -4.94 20.17 -3.09
C ASP A 131 -5.51 19.03 -2.23
N PRO A 132 -4.67 18.13 -1.71
CA PRO A 132 -5.12 17.00 -0.91
C PRO A 132 -5.44 17.41 0.54
N THR A 133 -6.45 16.78 1.12
CA THR A 133 -6.80 16.93 2.54
C THR A 133 -6.50 15.64 3.29
N PHE A 134 -5.52 15.68 4.20
CA PHE A 134 -5.15 14.52 5.01
C PHE A 134 -5.98 14.45 6.30
N PRO A 135 -6.15 13.25 6.90
CA PRO A 135 -6.78 13.11 8.21
C PRO A 135 -6.14 14.04 9.25
N PHE A 136 -6.97 14.58 10.15
CA PHE A 136 -6.58 15.57 11.15
C PHE A 136 -6.09 16.92 10.58
N ASN A 137 -6.38 17.22 9.30
CA ASN A 137 -5.93 18.43 8.60
C ASN A 137 -4.41 18.63 8.66
N LEU A 138 -3.65 17.52 8.63
CA LEU A 138 -2.19 17.58 8.62
C LEU A 138 -1.71 18.19 7.29
N PRO A 139 -0.88 19.26 7.31
CA PRO A 139 -0.40 19.92 6.11
C PRO A 139 0.77 19.16 5.46
N LEU A 140 0.61 17.85 5.23
CA LEU A 140 1.68 16.98 4.72
C LEU A 140 2.16 17.39 3.32
N ALA A 141 1.26 17.90 2.48
CA ALA A 141 1.62 18.44 1.16
C ALA A 141 2.54 19.67 1.26
N ASN A 142 2.48 20.43 2.36
CA ASN A 142 3.37 21.57 2.61
C ASN A 142 4.67 21.14 3.31
N TRP A 143 4.62 20.15 4.21
CA TRP A 143 5.79 19.67 4.94
C TRP A 143 6.72 18.80 4.08
N ALA A 144 6.15 17.94 3.23
CA ALA A 144 6.91 17.02 2.38
C ALA A 144 6.23 16.90 0.99
N PRO A 145 6.27 17.96 0.17
CA PRO A 145 5.56 18.01 -1.12
C PRO A 145 5.97 16.90 -2.08
N GLU A 146 7.23 16.50 -2.09
CA GLU A 146 7.74 15.46 -2.98
C GLU A 146 7.02 14.10 -2.81
N TRP A 147 6.51 13.84 -1.61
CA TRP A 147 5.85 12.59 -1.25
C TRP A 147 4.33 12.69 -1.29
N PHE A 148 3.79 13.86 -0.92
CA PHE A 148 2.37 14.05 -0.60
C PHE A 148 1.65 15.11 -1.44
N LYS A 149 2.34 15.82 -2.33
CA LYS A 149 1.69 16.75 -3.26
C LYS A 149 1.37 16.03 -4.58
N PRO A 150 0.10 16.02 -5.02
CA PRO A 150 -0.28 15.51 -6.32
C PRO A 150 0.32 16.38 -7.43
N THR A 151 0.77 15.74 -8.51
CA THR A 151 1.26 16.42 -9.71
C THR A 151 0.65 15.86 -11.00
N GLY A 152 -0.24 14.87 -10.89
CA GLY A 152 -0.92 14.24 -12.01
C GLY A 152 -2.39 13.96 -11.72
N ASP A 153 -3.12 13.64 -12.78
CA ASP A 153 -4.55 13.34 -12.72
C ASP A 153 -4.78 11.86 -12.38
N CYS A 154 -5.86 11.59 -11.64
CA CYS A 154 -6.18 10.21 -11.28
C CYS A 154 -6.63 9.40 -12.49
N GLY A 155 -6.08 8.19 -12.61
CA GLY A 155 -6.38 7.29 -13.74
C GLY A 155 -5.53 7.57 -14.97
N TYR A 156 -4.61 8.54 -14.93
CA TYR A 156 -3.60 8.76 -15.97
C TYR A 156 -2.22 8.41 -15.41
N ASP A 157 -1.81 7.15 -15.62
CA ASP A 157 -0.66 6.56 -14.93
C ASP A 157 0.55 6.38 -15.88
N ALA A 158 0.51 6.96 -17.08
CA ALA A 158 1.56 6.85 -18.07
C ALA A 158 2.76 7.75 -17.73
N PRO A 159 4.01 7.33 -18.05
CA PRO A 159 5.20 8.18 -17.96
C PRO A 159 5.06 9.48 -18.75
N ILE A 160 5.42 10.62 -18.15
CA ILE A 160 5.51 11.92 -18.84
C ILE A 160 6.92 12.47 -18.67
N VAL A 161 7.77 12.23 -19.66
CA VAL A 161 9.18 12.64 -19.62
C VAL A 161 9.29 14.14 -19.97
N PRO A 162 9.95 14.97 -19.15
CA PRO A 162 10.17 16.38 -19.47
C PRO A 162 11.02 16.58 -20.72
N ASP A 163 10.72 17.65 -21.46
CA ASP A 163 11.45 18.01 -22.68
C ASP A 163 12.94 18.23 -22.40
N GLY A 164 13.80 17.69 -23.27
CA GLY A 164 15.26 17.87 -23.19
C GLY A 164 16.00 16.91 -22.25
N VAL A 165 15.31 15.98 -21.60
CA VAL A 165 15.96 14.95 -20.76
C VAL A 165 16.46 13.78 -21.63
N ALA A 166 17.77 13.53 -21.60
CA ALA A 166 18.36 12.35 -22.22
C ALA A 166 18.17 11.13 -21.30
N LEU A 167 17.37 10.15 -21.75
CA LEU A 167 17.15 8.90 -21.04
C LEU A 167 18.25 7.88 -21.34
N SER A 168 18.67 7.13 -20.33
CA SER A 168 19.50 5.94 -20.56
C SER A 168 18.73 4.86 -21.33
N SER A 169 19.42 3.96 -22.04
CA SER A 169 18.77 2.91 -22.85
C SER A 169 17.81 2.04 -22.04
N THR A 170 18.18 1.70 -20.79
CA THR A 170 17.34 0.92 -19.88
C THR A 170 16.14 1.71 -19.39
N GLN A 171 16.32 2.97 -19.01
CA GLN A 171 15.22 3.83 -18.57
C GLN A 171 14.22 4.06 -19.70
N LYS A 172 14.71 4.32 -20.91
CA LYS A 172 13.88 4.48 -22.10
C LYS A 172 13.07 3.22 -22.38
N TRP A 173 13.67 2.04 -22.27
CA TRP A 173 12.94 0.78 -22.44
C TRP A 173 11.75 0.66 -21.46
N PHE A 174 11.95 0.99 -20.18
CA PHE A 174 10.86 0.97 -19.20
C PHE A 174 9.80 2.05 -19.48
N VAL A 175 10.22 3.28 -19.81
CA VAL A 175 9.30 4.37 -20.16
C VAL A 175 8.45 3.97 -21.36
N ASP A 176 9.07 3.50 -22.44
CA ASP A 176 8.39 3.07 -23.65
C ASP A 176 7.42 1.90 -23.36
N LEU A 177 7.81 0.94 -22.51
CA LEU A 177 6.96 -0.19 -22.12
C LEU A 177 5.65 0.25 -21.45
N TYR A 178 5.74 1.15 -20.47
CA TYR A 178 4.54 1.63 -19.75
C TYR A 178 3.76 2.67 -20.55
N GLN A 179 4.43 3.46 -21.39
CA GLN A 179 3.76 4.40 -22.29
C GLN A 179 2.97 3.68 -23.39
N GLN A 180 3.50 2.58 -23.94
CA GLN A 180 2.79 1.73 -24.91
C GLN A 180 1.60 0.98 -24.29
N SER A 181 1.65 0.73 -22.99
CA SER A 181 0.55 0.09 -22.24
C SER A 181 -0.41 1.12 -21.64
N GLU A 182 -0.30 2.39 -22.04
CA GLU A 182 -1.12 3.52 -21.59
C GLU A 182 -1.19 3.70 -20.06
N GLY A 183 -0.21 3.17 -19.31
CA GLY A 183 -0.19 3.26 -17.85
C GLY A 183 0.57 2.13 -17.17
N TRP A 184 0.53 2.13 -15.83
CA TRP A 184 1.17 1.10 -15.04
C TRP A 184 0.29 -0.16 -14.90
N TYR A 185 0.88 -1.30 -15.26
CA TYR A 185 0.31 -2.63 -15.05
C TYR A 185 1.40 -3.58 -14.53
N LEU A 186 1.02 -4.58 -13.73
CA LEU A 186 2.00 -5.55 -13.21
C LEU A 186 2.63 -6.37 -14.36
N ILE A 187 1.83 -6.74 -15.36
CA ILE A 187 2.32 -7.33 -16.62
C ILE A 187 1.80 -6.45 -17.77
N PRO A 188 2.60 -5.47 -18.23
CA PRO A 188 2.17 -4.46 -19.21
C PRO A 188 1.60 -5.03 -20.51
N PRO A 189 2.24 -6.02 -21.17
CA PRO A 189 1.73 -6.56 -22.44
C PRO A 189 0.33 -7.18 -22.36
N TRP A 190 -0.11 -7.62 -21.18
CA TRP A 190 -1.40 -8.29 -20.98
C TRP A 190 -2.40 -7.42 -20.20
N HIS A 191 -2.05 -6.15 -19.91
CA HIS A 191 -2.82 -5.25 -19.05
C HIS A 191 -3.25 -5.93 -17.74
N PHE A 192 -2.39 -6.84 -17.24
CA PHE A 192 -2.73 -7.65 -16.09
C PHE A 192 -2.45 -6.86 -14.82
N MET A 193 -3.53 -6.49 -14.14
CA MET A 193 -3.57 -5.81 -12.85
C MET A 193 -2.95 -4.40 -12.86
N ASN A 194 -3.79 -3.37 -12.71
CA ASN A 194 -3.32 -1.98 -12.58
C ASN A 194 -2.79 -1.67 -11.17
N MET A 195 -2.26 -0.46 -10.98
CA MET A 195 -1.65 -0.03 -9.71
C MET A 195 -2.67 -0.08 -8.55
N ALA A 196 -3.88 0.38 -8.82
CA ALA A 196 -4.95 0.44 -7.83
C ALA A 196 -5.34 -0.98 -7.35
N GLN A 197 -5.45 -1.94 -8.25
CA GLN A 197 -5.74 -3.34 -7.95
C GLN A 197 -4.60 -4.02 -7.19
N ALA A 198 -3.34 -3.77 -7.59
CA ALA A 198 -2.18 -4.30 -6.89
C ALA A 198 -2.11 -3.79 -5.44
N CYS A 199 -2.34 -2.49 -5.24
CA CYS A 199 -2.40 -1.87 -3.91
C CYS A 199 -3.60 -2.40 -3.11
N LEU A 200 -4.77 -2.53 -3.73
CA LEU A 200 -5.97 -3.10 -3.10
C LEU A 200 -5.70 -4.51 -2.59
N LEU A 201 -5.05 -5.36 -3.40
CA LEU A 201 -4.68 -6.72 -3.02
C LEU A 201 -3.71 -6.72 -1.85
N ALA A 202 -2.67 -5.87 -1.89
CA ALA A 202 -1.69 -5.77 -0.81
C ALA A 202 -2.35 -5.37 0.52
N PHE A 203 -3.16 -4.31 0.54
CA PHE A 203 -3.88 -3.91 1.76
C PHE A 203 -4.91 -4.93 2.23
N SER A 204 -5.63 -5.58 1.30
CA SER A 204 -6.61 -6.62 1.65
C SER A 204 -5.95 -7.84 2.28
N LEU A 205 -4.81 -8.28 1.74
CA LEU A 205 -4.01 -9.36 2.31
C LEU A 205 -3.52 -8.98 3.71
N CYS A 206 -2.98 -7.77 3.87
CA CYS A 206 -2.55 -7.29 5.18
C CYS A 206 -3.71 -7.24 6.18
N LEU A 207 -4.88 -6.72 5.77
CA LEU A 207 -6.07 -6.65 6.62
C LEU A 207 -6.52 -8.05 7.05
N LEU A 208 -6.59 -9.00 6.11
CA LEU A 208 -6.97 -10.38 6.40
C LEU A 208 -6.01 -11.02 7.41
N LEU A 209 -4.69 -10.85 7.22
CA LEU A 209 -3.69 -11.33 8.17
C LEU A 209 -3.85 -10.66 9.54
N LEU A 210 -4.09 -9.35 9.60
CA LEU A 210 -4.33 -8.61 10.84
C LEU A 210 -5.58 -9.09 11.59
N VAL A 211 -6.66 -9.40 10.87
CA VAL A 211 -7.91 -9.96 11.45
C VAL A 211 -7.66 -11.34 12.04
N ILE A 212 -7.03 -12.25 11.27
CA ILE A 212 -6.71 -13.60 11.74
C ILE A 212 -5.83 -13.54 12.99
N MET A 213 -4.82 -12.68 12.96
CA MET A 213 -3.90 -12.49 14.07
C MET A 213 -4.59 -11.94 15.32
N SER A 214 -5.34 -10.86 15.16
CA SER A 214 -6.06 -10.25 16.29
C SER A 214 -7.12 -11.20 16.88
N GLY A 215 -7.77 -11.99 16.02
CA GLY A 215 -8.71 -13.04 16.43
C GLY A 215 -8.04 -14.15 17.25
N ALA A 216 -6.89 -14.66 16.80
CA ALA A 216 -6.13 -15.66 17.56
C ALA A 216 -5.69 -15.13 18.94
N TRP A 217 -5.26 -13.87 19.02
CA TRP A 217 -4.90 -13.23 20.28
C TRP A 217 -6.08 -13.04 21.23
N ALA A 218 -7.23 -12.60 20.72
CA ALA A 218 -8.46 -12.48 21.50
C ALA A 218 -8.94 -13.84 22.02
N LEU A 219 -8.96 -14.88 21.17
CA LEU A 219 -9.35 -16.23 21.55
C LEU A 219 -8.45 -16.80 22.67
N LYS A 220 -7.13 -16.61 22.58
CA LYS A 220 -6.21 -17.05 23.63
C LYS A 220 -6.49 -16.35 24.95
N ARG A 221 -6.73 -15.03 24.93
CA ARG A 221 -7.08 -14.28 26.14
C ARG A 221 -8.40 -14.73 26.77
N VAL A 222 -9.42 -15.06 25.97
CA VAL A 222 -10.69 -15.59 26.49
C VAL A 222 -10.49 -16.96 27.13
N ARG A 223 -9.68 -17.84 26.54
CA ARG A 223 -9.40 -19.19 27.06
C ARG A 223 -8.53 -19.21 28.32
N THR A 224 -7.78 -18.14 28.59
CA THR A 224 -6.86 -18.05 29.74
C THR A 224 -7.53 -17.33 30.93
N LYS A 225 -8.74 -16.79 30.75
CA LYS A 225 -9.60 -16.28 31.82
C LYS A 225 -10.54 -17.38 32.29
#